data_AF-A0A2I0CYF4-F1
#
_entry.id   AF-A0A2I0CYF4-F1
#
_cell.length_a   1.000
_cell.length_b   1.000
_cell.length_c   1.000
_cell.angle_alpha   90.00
_cell.angle_beta   90.00
_cell.angle_gamma   90.00
#
_symmetry.space_group_name_H-M   'P 1'
#
loop_
_entity.id
_entity.type
_entity.pdbx_description
1 polymer ?
#
loop_
_entity_poly.entity_id
_entity_poly.type
_entity_poly.pdbx_seq_one_letter_code
_entity_poly.pdbx_strand_id
1 'polypeptide(L)'
;TQTLPSGQKLYFQVQKSSITARILVTFAGSAGHGSIKSADVKVTRPDGSVATGMILPLKGITEIILDGSKGTDRVEIIALMSDGTMYRVYDDLLSMMD
;
A
#
# COMPACT_ATOMS: atom_id res chain seq x y z
N THR A 1 -15.97 6.03 -0.29
CA THR A 1 -14.58 5.83 -0.73
C THR A 1 -14.58 5.84 -2.25
N GLN A 2 -13.75 6.67 -2.89
CA GLN A 2 -13.71 6.74 -4.36
C GLN A 2 -12.82 5.62 -4.88
N THR A 3 -13.37 4.76 -5.74
CA THR A 3 -12.63 3.69 -6.42
C THR A 3 -12.08 4.23 -7.73
N LEU A 4 -10.94 3.69 -8.18
CA LEU A 4 -10.32 4.09 -9.45
C LEU A 4 -11.34 4.02 -10.61
N PRO A 5 -11.36 5.01 -11.54
CA PRO A 5 -12.24 5.00 -12.70
C PRO A 5 -12.00 3.77 -13.59
N SER A 6 -13.05 3.31 -14.29
CA SER A 6 -12.95 2.17 -15.21
C SER A 6 -11.87 2.41 -16.28
N GLY A 7 -10.84 1.55 -16.30
CA GLY A 7 -9.74 1.62 -17.26
C GLY A 7 -8.38 1.99 -16.67
N GLN A 8 -8.34 2.51 -15.44
CA GLN A 8 -7.09 2.66 -14.67
C GLN A 8 -6.93 1.48 -13.70
N LYS A 9 -5.73 0.90 -13.67
CA LYS A 9 -5.36 -0.11 -12.67
C LYS A 9 -4.01 0.25 -12.07
N LEU A 10 -3.93 0.22 -10.75
CA LEU A 10 -2.67 0.28 -10.02
C LEU A 10 -2.40 -1.11 -9.43
N TYR A 11 -1.16 -1.56 -9.55
CA TYR A 11 -0.74 -2.85 -9.05
C TYR A 11 0.15 -2.65 -7.83
N PHE A 12 -0.34 -3.10 -6.67
CA PHE A 12 0.43 -3.18 -5.44
C PHE A 12 0.56 -4.64 -5.04
N GLN A 13 1.78 -5.04 -4.69
CA GLN A 13 2.05 -6.30 -4.04
C GLN A 13 2.26 -6.03 -2.55
N VAL A 14 1.52 -6.74 -1.71
CA VAL A 14 1.58 -6.57 -0.26
C VAL A 14 1.87 -7.94 0.35
N GLN A 15 2.97 -8.05 1.09
CA GLN A 15 3.44 -9.31 1.66
C GLN A 15 3.81 -9.12 3.12
N LYS A 16 3.41 -10.06 3.96
CA LYS A 16 3.74 -10.07 5.38
C LYS A 16 4.68 -11.23 5.69
N SER A 17 5.82 -10.92 6.29
CA SER A 17 6.83 -11.91 6.68
C SER A 17 6.37 -12.70 7.90
N SER A 18 6.25 -14.03 7.78
CA SER A 18 5.98 -14.95 8.90
C SER A 18 7.08 -14.98 9.96
N ILE A 19 8.32 -14.63 9.58
CA ILE A 19 9.49 -14.62 10.46
C ILE A 19 9.59 -13.30 11.24
N THR A 20 9.47 -12.17 10.55
CA THR A 20 9.77 -10.84 11.13
C THR A 20 8.54 -10.00 11.44
N ALA A 21 7.34 -10.44 11.03
CA ALA A 21 6.10 -9.66 11.08
C ALA A 21 6.11 -8.35 10.27
N ARG A 22 7.17 -8.06 9.52
CA ARG A 22 7.26 -6.87 8.68
C ARG A 22 6.41 -7.03 7.42
N ILE A 23 5.85 -5.92 6.98
CA ILE A 23 5.01 -5.82 5.79
C ILE A 23 5.81 -5.09 4.71
N LEU A 24 6.07 -5.80 3.61
CA LEU A 24 6.63 -5.24 2.38
C LEU A 24 5.46 -4.80 1.49
N VAL A 25 5.52 -3.54 1.04
CA VAL A 25 4.61 -3.01 0.03
C VAL A 25 5.42 -2.56 -1.17
N THR A 26 5.11 -3.12 -2.34
CA THR A 26 5.78 -2.81 -3.60
C THR A 26 4.77 -2.30 -4.61
N PHE A 27 5.06 -1.16 -5.21
CA PHE A 27 4.35 -0.65 -6.38
C PHE A 27 4.88 -1.35 -7.64
N ALA A 28 4.08 -2.25 -8.20
CA ALA A 28 4.41 -3.05 -9.37
C ALA A 28 4.07 -2.36 -10.71
N GLY A 29 3.55 -1.13 -10.65
CA GLY A 29 3.23 -0.31 -11.82
C GLY A 29 1.75 -0.03 -11.98
N SER A 30 1.40 0.53 -13.13
CA SER A 30 0.03 0.88 -13.50
C SER A 30 -0.28 0.49 -14.94
N ALA A 31 -1.56 0.27 -15.24
CA ALA A 31 -2.06 0.13 -16.61
C ALA A 31 -3.00 1.30 -16.94
N GLY A 32 -2.92 1.78 -18.19
CA GLY A 32 -3.66 2.94 -18.71
C GLY A 32 -2.86 4.25 -18.70
N HIS A 33 -3.52 5.36 -19.06
CA HIS A 33 -2.94 6.71 -19.12
C HIS A 33 -2.80 7.37 -17.73
N GLY A 34 -2.19 6.69 -16.76
CA GLY A 34 -2.07 7.20 -15.40
C GLY A 34 -0.80 6.73 -14.69
N SER A 35 0.08 7.68 -14.38
CA SER A 35 1.13 7.52 -13.37
C SER A 35 0.65 8.09 -12.04
N ILE A 36 1.19 7.59 -10.92
CA ILE A 36 0.96 8.15 -9.59
C ILE A 36 2.12 9.04 -9.16
N LYS A 37 1.82 10.08 -8.39
CA LYS A 37 2.81 10.92 -7.71
C LYS A 37 3.37 10.23 -6.47
N SER A 38 2.47 9.67 -5.67
CA SER A 38 2.79 8.99 -4.43
C SER A 38 1.74 7.94 -4.07
N ALA A 39 2.10 7.04 -3.16
CA ALA A 39 1.14 6.24 -2.43
C ALA A 39 1.47 6.24 -0.94
N ASP A 40 0.49 6.68 -0.13
CA ASP A 40 0.56 6.63 1.32
C ASP A 40 0.11 5.26 1.79
N VAL A 41 0.96 4.61 2.58
CA VAL A 41 0.71 3.29 3.14
C VAL A 41 0.56 3.42 4.64
N LYS A 42 -0.49 2.83 5.19
CA LYS A 42 -0.76 2.78 6.63
C LYS A 42 -0.99 1.33 7.05
N VAL A 43 -0.24 0.91 8.08
CA VAL A 43 -0.41 -0.37 8.77
C VAL A 43 -0.99 -0.09 10.14
N THR A 44 -2.16 -0.66 10.43
CA THR A 44 -2.79 -0.60 11.78
C THR A 44 -2.69 -1.98 12.41
N ARG A 45 -2.01 -2.06 13.55
CA ARG A 45 -1.80 -3.31 14.30
C ARG A 45 -2.98 -3.58 15.24
N PRO A 46 -3.15 -4.83 15.74
CA PRO A 46 -4.24 -5.18 16.67
C PRO A 46 -4.27 -4.35 17.96
N ASP A 47 -3.12 -3.86 18.42
CA ASP A 47 -2.99 -3.00 19.60
C ASP A 47 -3.37 -1.54 19.33
N GLY A 48 -3.76 -1.21 18.10
CA GLY A 48 -4.10 0.14 17.64
C GLY A 48 -2.89 0.99 17.25
N SER A 49 -1.66 0.49 17.41
CA SER A 49 -0.48 1.21 16.95
C SER A 49 -0.42 1.28 15.41
N VAL A 50 0.13 2.38 14.91
CA VAL A 50 0.14 2.69 13.46
C VAL A 50 1.58 2.87 12.99
N ALA A 51 1.92 2.23 11.88
CA ALA A 51 3.12 2.50 11.10
C ALA A 51 2.73 3.06 9.74
N THR A 52 3.46 4.07 9.26
CA THR A 52 3.19 4.72 7.97
C THR A 52 4.44 4.83 7.13
N GLY A 53 4.27 4.80 5.81
CA GLY A 53 5.33 5.10 4.86
C GLY A 53 4.77 5.59 3.54
N MET A 54 5.65 6.06 2.66
CA MET A 54 5.27 6.65 1.39
C MET A 54 6.11 6.06 0.27
N ILE A 55 5.45 5.60 -0.78
CA ILE A 55 6.06 5.21 -2.05
C ILE A 55 6.06 6.43 -2.97
N LEU A 56 7.20 6.71 -3.60
CA LEU A 56 7.42 7.86 -4.48
C LEU A 56 8.03 7.36 -5.81
N PRO A 57 7.22 6.80 -6.73
CA PRO A 57 7.76 6.13 -7.92
C PRO A 57 8.57 7.06 -8.82
N LEU A 58 8.16 8.33 -8.93
CA LEU A 58 8.90 9.36 -9.69
C LEU A 58 10.28 9.71 -9.08
N LYS A 59 10.52 9.33 -7.83
CA LYS A 59 11.81 9.46 -7.14
C LYS A 59 12.55 8.13 -7.01
N GLY A 60 12.08 7.07 -7.67
CA GLY A 60 12.67 5.73 -7.62
C GLY A 60 12.36 4.94 -6.35
N ILE A 61 11.52 5.46 -5.44
CA ILE A 61 11.08 4.72 -4.25
C ILE A 61 9.83 3.93 -4.64
N THR A 62 10.01 2.67 -5.02
CA THR A 62 8.92 1.79 -5.48
C THR A 62 8.48 0.78 -4.44
N GLU A 63 9.19 0.67 -3.31
CA GLU A 63 8.82 -0.23 -2.22
C GLU A 63 9.19 0.38 -0.86
N ILE A 64 8.48 -0.08 0.17
CA ILE A 64 8.75 0.25 1.57
C ILE A 64 8.52 -0.99 2.44
N ILE A 65 9.18 -1.00 3.59
CA ILE A 65 8.96 -2.01 4.63
C ILE A 65 8.46 -1.29 5.88
N LEU A 66 7.35 -1.75 6.43
CA LEU A 66 6.76 -1.24 7.66
C LEU A 66 6.69 -2.33 8.72
N ASP A 67 6.84 -1.93 9.98
CA ASP A 67 6.70 -2.85 11.10
C ASP A 67 5.22 -3.23 11.28
N GLY A 68 4.89 -4.51 11.09
CA GLY A 68 3.59 -5.09 11.42
C GLY A 68 3.58 -5.72 12.81
N SER A 69 2.67 -6.67 13.01
CA SER A 69 2.53 -7.45 14.25
C SER A 69 2.42 -8.94 13.98
N LYS A 70 2.55 -9.77 15.03
CA LYS A 70 2.28 -11.20 14.94
C LYS A 70 0.78 -11.54 14.77
N GLY A 71 -0.12 -10.57 15.01
CA GLY A 71 -1.55 -10.74 14.80
C GLY A 71 -1.98 -10.38 13.38
N THR A 72 -3.26 -10.07 13.19
CA THR A 72 -3.80 -9.58 11.92
C THR A 72 -3.66 -8.07 11.82
N ASP A 73 -2.90 -7.57 10.85
CA ASP A 73 -2.75 -6.13 10.62
C ASP A 73 -3.68 -5.67 9.49
N ARG A 74 -4.20 -4.45 9.57
CA ARG A 74 -4.89 -3.81 8.43
C ARG A 74 -3.89 -2.97 7.64
N VAL A 75 -3.84 -3.18 6.33
CA VAL A 75 -3.04 -2.35 5.43
C VAL A 75 -3.97 -1.53 4.54
N GLU A 76 -3.77 -0.22 4.54
CA GLU A 76 -4.47 0.73 3.67
C GLU A 76 -3.45 1.42 2.76
N ILE A 77 -3.76 1.52 1.47
CA ILE A 77 -2.96 2.28 0.49
C ILE A 77 -3.85 3.32 -0.18
N ILE A 78 -3.43 4.59 -0.09
CA ILE A 78 -4.05 5.72 -0.76
C ILE A 78 -3.07 6.25 -1.82
N ALA A 79 -3.47 6.19 -3.09
CA ALA A 79 -2.67 6.67 -4.19
C ALA A 79 -3.06 8.11 -4.57
N LEU A 80 -2.06 8.98 -4.74
CA LEU A 80 -2.20 10.31 -5.33
C LEU A 80 -1.86 10.25 -6.81
N MET A 81 -2.86 10.49 -7.66
CA MET A 81 -2.70 10.53 -9.11
C MET A 81 -1.99 11.80 -9.57
N SER A 82 -1.46 11.79 -10.80
CA SER A 82 -0.86 12.98 -11.41
C SER A 82 -1.79 14.19 -11.48
N ASP A 83 -3.09 13.98 -11.65
CA ASP A 83 -4.11 15.04 -11.68
C ASP A 83 -4.46 15.61 -10.29
N GLY A 84 -3.90 15.03 -9.21
CA GLY A 84 -4.14 15.45 -7.83
C GLY A 84 -5.26 14.69 -7.13
N THR A 85 -5.98 13.81 -7.83
CA THR A 85 -7.04 12.99 -7.24
C THR A 85 -6.46 11.89 -6.36
N MET A 86 -7.14 11.58 -5.26
CA MET A 86 -6.74 10.51 -4.34
C MET A 86 -7.73 9.35 -4.38
N TYR A 87 -7.20 8.13 -4.44
CA TYR A 87 -7.99 6.90 -4.44
C TYR A 87 -7.49 5.94 -3.36
N ARG A 88 -8.42 5.29 -2.66
CA ARG A 88 -8.06 4.11 -1.87
C ARG A 88 -7.96 2.92 -2.82
N VAL A 89 -6.78 2.32 -2.89
CA VAL A 89 -6.44 1.31 -3.90
C VAL A 89 -6.10 -0.05 -3.31
N TYR A 90 -5.90 -0.10 -1.99
CA TYR A 90 -5.77 -1.32 -1.21
C TYR A 90 -6.34 -1.08 0.19
N ASP A 91 -7.08 -2.05 0.71
CA ASP A 91 -7.66 -2.05 2.06
C ASP A 91 -7.93 -3.51 2.43
N ASP A 92 -7.00 -4.14 3.13
CA ASP A 92 -7.12 -5.55 3.46
C ASP A 92 -6.50 -5.90 4.81
N LEU A 93 -6.93 -7.04 5.35
CA LEU A 93 -6.41 -7.64 6.58
C LEU A 93 -5.36 -8.69 6.23
N LEU A 94 -4.18 -8.58 6.83
CA LEU A 94 -3.07 -9.49 6.64
C LEU A 94 -2.73 -10.23 7.94
N SER A 95 -2.99 -11.52 7.95
CA SER A 95 -2.42 -12.45 8.92
C SER A 95 -1.04 -12.92 8.45
N MET A 96 -0.31 -13.57 9.35
CA MET A 96 0.81 -14.41 8.90
C MET A 96 0.24 -15.49 7.97
N MET A 97 0.80 -15.67 6.78
CA MET A 97 0.52 -16.85 5.98
C MET A 97 1.23 -18.05 6.64
N ASP A 98 0.50 -19.14 6.82
CA ASP A 98 1.03 -20.44 7.25
C ASP A 98 1.93 -21.08 6.18
#